data_AF-A0A7C7Q1N9-F1
#
_entry.id   AF-A0A7C7Q1N9-F1
#
_cell.length_a   1.000
_cell.length_b   1.000
_cell.length_c   1.000
_cell.angle_alpha   90.00
_cell.angle_beta   90.00
_cell.angle_gamma   90.00
#
_symmetry.space_group_name_H-M   'P 1'
#
loop_
_entity.id
_entity.type
_entity.pdbx_description
1 polymer ?
#
loop_
_entity_poly.entity_id
_entity_poly.type
_entity_poly.pdbx_seq_one_letter_code
_entity_poly.pdbx_strand_id
1 'polypeptide(L)'
;MEGFPFLLSYFLILLSIAIARREGLGNEKELLFASLRTTVQLVLLGFFLKYLLKLESLLEILLVIFGMSVIASFIAYERLRYRNVLMSGLISINVATFTVIVPLLLVGLLGPRPHELIPFGGLIVGNSLNSITLSLDRFIGEVRG
;
A
#
# COMPACT_ATOMS: atom_id res chain seq x y z
N MET A 1 -35.20 -9.19 12.94
CA MET A 1 -34.35 -10.20 12.29
C MET A 1 -33.06 -9.52 11.78
N GLU A 2 -32.24 -8.96 12.66
CA GLU A 2 -31.06 -8.14 12.27
C GLU A 2 -29.71 -8.71 12.77
N GLY A 3 -29.70 -9.77 13.57
CA GLY A 3 -28.48 -10.41 14.09
C GLY A 3 -27.86 -11.49 13.21
N PHE A 4 -28.58 -11.96 12.19
CA PHE A 4 -28.16 -13.07 11.33
C PHE A 4 -26.87 -12.78 10.52
N PRO A 5 -26.66 -11.56 9.95
CA PRO A 5 -25.43 -11.23 9.23
C PRO A 5 -24.21 -11.19 10.14
N PHE A 6 -24.37 -10.71 11.37
CA PHE A 6 -23.31 -10.65 12.38
C PHE A 6 -22.93 -12.04 12.90
N LEU A 7 -23.91 -12.94 13.07
CA LEU A 7 -23.64 -14.33 13.40
C LEU A 7 -22.90 -15.07 12.27
N LEU A 8 -23.30 -14.84 11.02
CA LEU A 8 -22.64 -15.47 9.87
C LEU A 8 -21.20 -15.01 9.72
N SER A 9 -20.93 -13.72 9.91
CA SER A 9 -19.57 -13.17 9.86
C SER A 9 -18.70 -13.69 11.01
N TYR A 10 -19.24 -13.77 12.24
CA TYR A 10 -18.51 -14.36 13.36
C TYR A 10 -18.22 -15.87 13.17
N PHE A 11 -19.16 -16.61 12.59
CA PHE A 11 -18.97 -18.03 12.28
C PHE A 11 -17.90 -18.25 11.21
N LEU A 12 -17.91 -17.44 10.14
CA LEU A 12 -16.88 -17.49 9.10
C LEU A 12 -15.48 -17.15 9.65
N ILE A 13 -15.39 -16.18 10.55
CA ILE A 13 -14.14 -15.83 11.25
C ILE A 13 -13.62 -17.02 12.08
N LEU A 14 -14.51 -17.67 12.85
CA LEU A 14 -14.15 -18.86 13.63
C LEU A 14 -13.70 -20.03 12.74
N LEU A 15 -14.34 -20.22 11.58
CA LEU A 15 -13.97 -21.25 10.61
C LEU A 15 -12.58 -20.99 9.99
N SER A 16 -12.29 -19.75 9.58
CA SER A 16 -10.97 -19.35 9.08
C SER A 16 -9.87 -19.56 10.13
N ILE A 17 -10.14 -19.25 11.40
CA ILE A 17 -9.20 -19.49 12.51
C ILE A 17 -8.95 -20.99 12.72
N ALA A 18 -10.00 -21.83 12.63
CA ALA A 18 -9.87 -23.28 12.76
C ALA A 18 -9.04 -23.89 11.63
N ILE A 19 -9.22 -23.41 10.39
CA ILE A 19 -8.43 -23.84 9.22
C ILE A 19 -6.98 -23.37 9.35
N ALA A 20 -6.73 -22.11 9.75
CA ALA A 20 -5.40 -21.57 9.94
C ALA A 20 -4.59 -22.31 11.03
N ARG A 21 -5.26 -22.76 12.10
CA ARG A 21 -4.64 -23.63 13.13
C ARG A 21 -4.30 -25.02 12.60
N ARG A 22 -5.12 -25.55 11.69
CA ARG A 22 -4.94 -26.88 11.11
C ARG A 22 -3.77 -26.94 10.12
N GLU A 23 -3.45 -25.82 9.48
CA GLU A 23 -2.31 -25.65 8.57
C GLU A 23 -0.94 -25.59 9.27
N GLY A 24 -0.89 -25.63 10.61
CA GLY A 24 0.36 -25.95 11.33
C GLY A 24 1.52 -25.02 11.02
N LEU A 25 1.26 -23.72 10.85
CA LEU A 25 2.29 -22.70 10.72
C LEU A 25 3.08 -22.66 12.04
N GLY A 26 4.21 -23.35 12.12
CA GLY A 26 5.11 -23.43 13.29
C GLY A 26 5.66 -22.08 13.82
N ASN A 27 5.12 -20.97 13.31
CA ASN A 27 5.44 -19.59 13.61
C ASN A 27 4.22 -18.83 14.18
N GLU A 28 3.27 -19.49 14.87
CA GLU A 28 2.07 -18.84 15.45
C GLU A 28 2.42 -17.57 16.24
N LYS A 29 3.51 -17.59 17.01
CA LYS A 29 4.01 -16.43 17.76
C LYS A 29 4.51 -15.30 16.87
N GLU A 30 5.17 -15.63 15.77
CA GLU A 30 5.66 -14.65 14.80
C GLU A 30 4.50 -14.03 14.03
N LEU A 31 3.50 -14.82 13.66
CA LEU A 31 2.28 -14.35 13.00
C LEU A 31 1.47 -13.43 13.93
N LEU A 32 1.32 -13.80 15.20
CA LEU A 32 0.70 -12.96 16.22
C LEU A 32 1.46 -11.65 16.42
N PHE A 33 2.79 -11.71 16.51
CA PHE A 33 3.63 -10.52 16.67
C PHE A 33 3.57 -9.61 15.44
N ALA A 34 3.66 -10.18 14.23
CA ALA A 34 3.52 -9.44 12.98
C ALA A 34 2.13 -8.78 12.88
N SER A 35 1.06 -9.50 13.20
CA SER A 35 -0.31 -8.97 13.20
C SER A 35 -0.49 -7.83 14.19
N LEU A 36 0.03 -7.97 15.41
CA LEU A 36 -0.01 -6.91 16.43
C LEU A 36 0.79 -5.68 15.97
N ARG A 37 2.00 -5.89 15.44
CA ARG A 37 2.84 -4.82 14.88
C ARG A 37 2.15 -4.09 13.74
N THR A 38 1.54 -4.81 12.80
CA THR A 38 0.79 -4.22 11.67
C THR A 38 -0.44 -3.45 12.18
N THR A 39 -1.14 -3.97 13.18
CA THR A 39 -2.29 -3.28 13.80
C THR A 39 -1.84 -1.95 14.42
N VAL A 40 -0.79 -1.98 15.25
CA VAL A 40 -0.21 -0.76 15.85
C VAL A 40 0.25 0.21 14.77
N GLN A 41 0.93 -0.29 13.73
CA GLN A 41 1.38 0.52 12.60
C GLN A 41 0.22 1.20 11.86
N LEU A 42 -0.89 0.49 11.60
CA LEU A 42 -2.07 1.05 10.93
C LEU A 42 -2.75 2.11 11.79
N VAL A 43 -2.83 1.91 13.11
CA VAL A 43 -3.35 2.91 14.04
C VAL A 43 -2.49 4.17 14.02
N LEU A 44 -1.16 4.03 14.12
CA LEU A 44 -0.22 5.15 14.03
C LEU A 44 -0.31 5.87 12.67
N LEU A 45 -0.42 5.11 11.58
CA LEU A 45 -0.61 5.67 10.24
C LEU A 45 -1.92 6.45 10.14
N GLY A 46 -3.00 5.99 10.77
CA GLY A 46 -4.27 6.71 10.86
C GLY A 46 -4.13 8.07 11.56
N PHE A 47 -3.36 8.13 12.66
CA PHE A 47 -3.03 9.40 13.30
C PHE A 47 -2.24 10.32 12.38
N PHE A 48 -1.21 9.81 11.69
CA PHE A 48 -0.43 10.59 10.73
C PHE A 48 -1.29 11.12 9.58
N LEU A 49 -2.17 10.27 9.04
CA LEU A 49 -3.10 10.63 7.98
C LEU A 49 -4.04 11.76 8.41
N LYS A 50 -4.51 11.78 9.66
CA LYS A 50 -5.34 12.88 10.17
C LYS A 50 -4.65 14.25 10.06
N TYR A 51 -3.32 14.32 10.16
CA TYR A 51 -2.58 15.56 9.93
C TYR A 51 -2.48 15.89 8.45
N LEU A 52 -2.17 14.89 7.61
CA LEU A 52 -2.10 15.04 6.15
C LEU A 52 -3.44 15.44 5.52
N LEU A 53 -4.56 15.01 6.10
CA LEU A 53 -5.90 15.33 5.57
C LEU A 53 -6.35 16.76 5.86
N LYS A 54 -5.63 17.52 6.71
CA LYS A 54 -5.91 18.92 7.00
C LYS A 54 -5.24 19.90 6.02
N LEU A 55 -4.45 19.38 5.08
CA LEU A 55 -3.81 20.21 4.07
C LEU A 55 -4.88 20.89 3.21
N GLU A 56 -4.69 22.15 2.87
CA GLU A 56 -5.67 22.91 2.09
C GLU A 56 -5.20 23.13 0.65
N SER A 57 -3.89 23.15 0.43
CA SER A 57 -3.29 23.43 -0.86
C SER A 57 -3.06 22.16 -1.68
N LEU A 58 -3.41 22.22 -2.97
CA LEU A 58 -3.11 21.14 -3.92
C LEU A 58 -1.62 20.87 -4.05
N LEU A 59 -0.78 21.90 -3.91
CA LEU A 59 0.68 21.74 -3.95
C LEU A 59 1.19 20.92 -2.76
N GLU A 60 0.61 21.11 -1.57
CA GLU A 60 0.96 20.32 -0.38
C GLU A 60 0.58 18.85 -0.56
N ILE A 61 -0.60 18.58 -1.12
CA ILE A 61 -1.06 17.22 -1.44
C ILE A 61 -0.10 16.54 -2.44
N LEU A 62 0.27 17.25 -3.51
CA LEU A 62 1.20 16.72 -4.51
C LEU A 62 2.59 16.45 -3.93
N LEU A 63 3.07 17.30 -3.02
CA LEU A 63 4.35 17.12 -2.34
C LEU A 63 4.32 15.87 -1.45
N VAL A 64 3.21 15.62 -0.76
CA VAL A 64 3.00 14.39 0.01
C VAL A 64 3.05 13.16 -0.90
N ILE A 65 2.31 13.15 -2.00
CA ILE A 65 2.30 12.03 -2.96
C ILE A 65 3.70 11.80 -3.56
N PHE A 66 4.41 12.88 -3.87
CA PHE A 66 5.79 12.81 -4.33
C PHE A 66 6.71 12.20 -3.27
N GLY A 67 6.60 12.63 -2.01
CA GLY A 67 7.34 12.06 -0.87
C GLY A 67 7.06 10.56 -0.69
N MET A 68 5.80 10.14 -0.82
CA MET A 68 5.41 8.73 -0.82
C MET A 68 6.09 7.97 -1.96
N SER A 69 6.18 8.56 -3.16
CA SER A 69 6.85 7.96 -4.31
C SER A 69 8.36 7.80 -4.11
N VAL A 70 9.02 8.76 -3.46
CA VAL A 70 10.43 8.67 -3.07
C VAL A 70 10.66 7.53 -2.09
N ILE A 71 9.86 7.46 -1.03
CA ILE A 71 9.93 6.40 -0.04
C ILE A 71 9.68 5.04 -0.69
N ALA A 72 8.66 4.93 -1.57
CA ALA A 72 8.35 3.71 -2.29
C ALA A 72 9.53 3.26 -3.18
N SER A 73 10.14 4.16 -3.93
CA SER A 73 11.30 3.83 -4.74
C SER A 73 12.50 3.40 -3.90
N PHE A 74 12.72 4.03 -2.74
CA PHE A 74 13.73 3.61 -1.78
C PHE A 74 13.46 2.19 -1.25
N ILE A 75 12.20 1.86 -0.93
CA ILE A 75 11.81 0.49 -0.52
C ILE A 75 12.08 -0.51 -1.66
N ALA A 76 11.77 -0.17 -2.90
CA ALA A 76 12.07 -1.04 -4.06
C ALA A 76 13.58 -1.29 -4.19
N TYR A 77 14.38 -0.22 -4.04
CA TYR A 77 15.82 -0.31 -4.04
C TYR A 77 16.35 -1.18 -2.89
N GLU A 78 15.83 -1.04 -1.67
CA GLU A 78 16.27 -1.83 -0.52
C GLU A 78 15.96 -3.33 -0.69
N ARG A 79 14.82 -3.65 -1.31
CA ARG A 79 14.41 -5.04 -1.63
C ARG A 79 15.30 -5.68 -2.70
N LEU A 80 15.58 -4.97 -3.78
CA LEU A 80 16.30 -5.53 -4.93
C LEU A 80 17.82 -5.35 -4.84
N ARG A 81 18.29 -4.32 -4.12
CA ARG A 81 19.71 -3.92 -3.96
C ARG A 81 20.45 -3.54 -5.25
N TYR A 82 19.74 -3.12 -6.29
CA TYR A 82 20.33 -2.63 -7.55
C TYR A 82 20.26 -1.12 -7.66
N ARG A 83 21.41 -0.45 -7.87
CA ARG A 83 21.55 1.02 -7.87
C ARG A 83 20.60 1.73 -8.83
N ASN A 84 20.29 1.14 -9.99
CA ASN A 84 19.44 1.76 -10.99
C ASN A 84 17.95 1.77 -10.61
N VAL A 85 17.51 0.89 -9.70
CA VAL A 85 16.11 0.76 -9.28
C VAL A 85 15.59 2.02 -8.59
N LEU A 86 16.45 2.75 -7.88
CA LEU A 86 16.00 3.93 -7.14
C LEU A 86 15.56 5.07 -8.08
N MET A 87 16.31 5.33 -9.16
CA MET A 87 15.92 6.35 -10.14
C MET A 87 14.86 5.85 -11.11
N SER A 88 15.02 4.63 -11.64
CA SER A 88 14.02 4.08 -12.57
C SER A 88 12.67 3.88 -11.88
N GLY A 89 12.68 3.34 -10.65
CA GLY A 89 11.49 3.16 -9.84
C GLY A 89 10.79 4.47 -9.51
N LEU A 90 11.55 5.53 -9.18
CA LEU A 90 10.97 6.83 -8.88
C LEU A 90 10.26 7.41 -10.10
N ILE A 91 10.90 7.37 -11.27
CA ILE A 91 10.30 7.84 -12.53
C ILE A 91 9.07 7.00 -12.87
N SER A 92 9.18 5.67 -12.83
CA SER A 92 8.06 4.78 -13.15
C SER A 92 6.85 4.97 -12.22
N ILE A 93 7.07 5.12 -10.91
CA ILE A 93 6.00 5.35 -9.93
C ILE A 93 5.32 6.69 -10.17
N ASN A 94 6.10 7.76 -10.40
CA ASN A 94 5.53 9.07 -10.70
C ASN A 94 4.73 9.05 -12.01
N VAL A 95 5.28 8.49 -13.08
CA VAL A 95 4.59 8.36 -14.37
C VAL A 95 3.28 7.59 -14.20
N ALA A 96 3.29 6.45 -13.50
CA ALA A 96 2.09 5.67 -13.24
C ALA A 96 1.05 6.46 -12.43
N THR A 97 1.50 7.16 -11.38
CA THR A 97 0.65 8.01 -10.54
C THR A 97 -0.01 9.13 -11.33
N PHE A 98 0.75 9.91 -12.10
CA PHE A 98 0.20 10.99 -12.92
C PHE A 98 -0.72 10.49 -14.02
N THR A 99 -0.37 9.36 -14.66
CA THR A 99 -1.20 8.74 -15.70
C THR A 99 -2.58 8.36 -15.19
N VAL A 100 -2.71 7.98 -13.91
CA VAL A 100 -4.00 7.64 -13.30
C VAL A 100 -4.70 8.87 -12.73
N ILE A 101 -4.00 9.71 -11.95
CA ILE A 101 -4.62 10.84 -11.24
C ILE A 101 -5.10 11.92 -12.21
N VAL A 102 -4.32 12.27 -13.25
CA VAL A 102 -4.66 13.39 -14.14
C VAL A 102 -5.99 13.17 -14.88
N PRO A 103 -6.24 12.02 -15.54
CA PRO A 103 -7.53 11.77 -16.18
C PRO A 103 -8.69 11.75 -15.18
N LEU A 104 -8.49 11.17 -13.98
CA LEU A 104 -9.54 11.09 -12.97
C LEU A 104 -9.95 12.47 -12.43
N LEU A 105 -8.98 13.39 -12.30
CA LEU A 105 -9.24 14.80 -11.98
C LEU A 105 -10.00 15.50 -13.13
N LEU A 106 -9.61 15.27 -14.38
CA LEU A 106 -10.25 15.90 -15.55
C LEU A 106 -11.70 15.46 -15.74
N VAL A 107 -12.00 14.18 -15.48
CA VAL A 107 -13.37 13.63 -15.56
C VAL A 107 -14.20 14.00 -14.32
N GLY A 108 -13.58 14.52 -13.27
CA GLY A 108 -14.26 14.90 -12.02
C GLY A 108 -14.62 13.71 -11.13
N LEU A 109 -14.06 12.52 -11.39
CA LEU A 109 -14.22 11.34 -10.52
C LEU A 109 -13.39 11.45 -9.24
N LEU A 110 -12.28 12.20 -9.29
CA LEU A 110 -11.51 12.60 -8.13
C LEU A 110 -11.57 14.12 -8.00
N GLY A 111 -11.87 14.62 -6.80
CA GLY A 111 -11.69 16.02 -6.47
C GLY A 111 -10.26 16.32 -6.02
N PRO A 112 -9.79 17.56 -6.14
CA PRO A 112 -8.49 18.00 -5.63
C PRO A 112 -8.51 18.16 -4.09
N ARG A 113 -9.04 17.16 -3.38
CA ARG A 113 -9.25 17.15 -1.94
C ARG A 113 -8.29 16.17 -1.26
N PRO A 114 -7.70 16.50 -0.11
CA PRO A 114 -6.72 15.64 0.56
C PRO A 114 -7.24 14.24 0.88
N HIS A 115 -8.51 14.14 1.30
CA HIS A 115 -9.15 12.87 1.68
C HIS A 115 -9.45 11.96 0.50
N GLU A 116 -9.33 12.45 -0.73
CA GLU A 116 -9.46 11.64 -1.95
C GLU A 116 -8.08 11.38 -2.54
N LEU A 117 -7.31 12.43 -2.81
CA LEU A 117 -6.03 12.32 -3.51
C LEU A 117 -4.96 11.57 -2.72
N ILE A 118 -4.87 11.75 -1.40
CA ILE A 118 -3.81 11.11 -0.60
C ILE A 118 -4.06 9.58 -0.50
N PRO A 119 -5.27 9.10 -0.17
CA PRO A 119 -5.55 7.67 -0.22
C PRO A 119 -5.39 7.06 -1.62
N PHE A 120 -5.92 7.70 -2.66
CA PHE A 120 -5.78 7.18 -4.04
C PHE A 120 -4.33 7.18 -4.51
N GLY A 121 -3.60 8.28 -4.26
CA GLY A 121 -2.17 8.37 -4.54
C GLY A 121 -1.38 7.27 -3.80
N GLY A 122 -1.68 7.04 -2.53
CA GLY A 122 -1.07 5.97 -1.75
C GLY A 122 -1.34 4.56 -2.31
N LEU A 123 -2.57 4.30 -2.75
CA LEU A 123 -2.93 3.03 -3.40
C LEU A 123 -2.16 2.84 -4.72
N ILE A 124 -2.09 3.87 -5.57
CA ILE A 124 -1.39 3.79 -6.86
C ILE A 124 0.11 3.59 -6.63
N VAL A 125 0.74 4.41 -5.79
CA VAL A 125 2.16 4.32 -5.45
C VAL A 125 2.50 2.94 -4.87
N GLY A 126 1.68 2.43 -3.95
CA GLY A 126 1.87 1.10 -3.35
C GLY A 126 1.75 -0.03 -4.37
N ASN A 127 0.77 0.05 -5.28
CA ASN A 127 0.60 -0.92 -6.36
C ASN A 127 1.77 -0.89 -7.36
N SER A 128 2.26 0.30 -7.70
CA SER A 128 3.44 0.47 -8.55
C SER A 128 4.70 -0.11 -7.90
N LEU A 129 4.92 0.12 -6.60
CA LEU A 129 6.02 -0.47 -5.83
C LEU A 129 6.02 -2.01 -5.93
N ASN A 130 4.86 -2.62 -5.66
CA ASN A 130 4.73 -4.07 -5.72
C ASN A 130 4.97 -4.60 -7.16
N SER A 131 4.44 -3.90 -8.17
CA SER A 131 4.61 -4.27 -9.58
C SER A 131 6.07 -4.22 -10.03
N ILE A 132 6.78 -3.15 -9.66
CA ILE A 132 8.21 -2.97 -9.98
C ILE A 132 9.04 -4.04 -9.27
N THR A 133 8.80 -4.22 -7.96
CA THR A 133 9.55 -5.21 -7.16
C THR A 133 9.39 -6.60 -7.74
N LEU A 134 8.16 -7.04 -7.98
CA LEU A 134 7.88 -8.38 -8.47
C LEU A 134 8.41 -8.61 -9.90
N SER A 135 8.21 -7.64 -10.79
CA SER A 135 8.65 -7.76 -12.19
C SER A 135 10.17 -7.82 -12.30
N LEU A 136 10.88 -6.97 -11.55
CA LEU A 136 12.34 -6.96 -11.56
C LEU A 136 12.93 -8.18 -10.86
N ASP A 137 12.36 -8.60 -9.73
CA ASP A 137 12.79 -9.80 -9.03
C ASP A 137 12.72 -11.04 -9.93
N ARG A 138 11.61 -11.19 -10.66
CA ARG A 138 11.44 -12.26 -11.67
C ARG A 138 12.43 -12.13 -12.83
N PHE A 139 12.56 -10.95 -13.41
CA PHE A 139 13.48 -10.72 -14.54
C PHE A 139 14.94 -11.01 -14.17
N ILE A 140 15.37 -10.57 -12.98
CA ILE A 140 16.71 -10.85 -12.46
C ILE A 140 16.90 -12.34 -12.19
N GLY A 141 15.86 -13.02 -11.68
CA GLY A 141 15.85 -14.46 -11.49
C GLY A 141 16.02 -15.24 -12.80
N GLU A 142 15.30 -14.86 -13.86
CA GLU A 142 15.37 -15.50 -15.18
C GLU A 142 16.71 -15.26 -15.90
N VAL A 143 17.31 -14.08 -15.77
CA VAL A 143 18.61 -13.77 -16.41
C VAL A 143 19.79 -14.44 -15.70
N ARG A 144 19.64 -14.79 -14.41
CA ARG A 144 20.68 -15.45 -13.62
C ARG A 144 20.59 -16.98 -13.61
N GLY A 145 19.43 -17.54 -13.96
CA GLY A 145 19.23 -18.98 -14.15
C GLY A 145 19.72 -19.47 -15.50
#